data_AF-A0A496U9R8-F1
#
_entry.id   AF-A0A496U9R8-F1
#
_cell.length_a   1.000
_cell.length_b   1.000
_cell.length_c   1.000
_cell.angle_alpha   90.00
_cell.angle_beta   90.00
_cell.angle_gamma   90.00
#
_symmetry.space_group_name_H-M   'P 1'
#
loop_
_entity.id
_entity.type
_entity.pdbx_description
1 polymer ?
#
loop_
_entity_poly.entity_id
_entity_poly.type
_entity_poly.pdbx_seq_one_letter_code
_entity_poly.pdbx_strand_id
1 'polypeptide(L)'
;MRPFYKTQSVKTVVAVISLLSAVYFVVAYAPARLSTEFDDAYMYCRYASNFLAGYGFSWNAADGPAFGATSPVFLFLITVSKSLFTADNSFLLSFTSFSTGLLGLAVLVFAGYKFGKLLSKKHLPLLSDTIHSLEWKQHWRFLQMRY
;
A
#
# COMPACT_ATOMS: atom_id res chain seq x y z
N MET A 1 -2.50 -33.75 5.53
CA MET A 1 -3.27 -32.95 4.57
C MET A 1 -2.64 -31.57 4.45
N ARG A 2 -2.11 -31.18 3.28
CA ARG A 2 -1.60 -29.80 3.05
C ARG A 2 -2.79 -28.92 2.68
N PRO A 3 -3.02 -27.76 3.34
CA PRO A 3 -4.15 -26.93 3.01
C PRO A 3 -3.90 -26.28 1.64
N PHE A 4 -4.73 -26.67 0.68
CA PHE A 4 -4.76 -26.19 -0.69
C PHE A 4 -5.41 -24.80 -0.77
N TYR A 5 -4.87 -23.79 -0.09
CA TYR A 5 -5.17 -22.40 -0.48
C TYR A 5 -4.37 -22.10 -1.76
N LYS A 6 -4.99 -22.39 -2.91
CA LYS A 6 -4.47 -22.07 -4.24
C LYS A 6 -4.12 -20.57 -4.27
N THR A 7 -2.82 -20.25 -4.32
CA THR A 7 -2.28 -18.91 -4.59
C THR A 7 -2.88 -18.24 -5.84
N GLN A 8 -3.49 -19.03 -6.72
CA GLN A 8 -4.24 -18.55 -7.89
C GLN A 8 -5.49 -17.74 -7.49
N SER A 9 -6.17 -18.08 -6.39
CA SER A 9 -7.35 -17.36 -5.92
C SER A 9 -7.02 -15.95 -5.41
N VAL A 10 -5.91 -15.79 -4.68
CA VAL A 10 -5.47 -14.48 -4.14
C VAL A 10 -5.12 -13.50 -5.27
N LYS A 11 -4.42 -13.96 -6.31
CA LYS A 11 -4.08 -13.12 -7.47
C LYS A 11 -5.32 -12.64 -8.20
N THR A 12 -6.32 -13.51 -8.38
CA THR A 12 -7.59 -13.16 -9.00
C THR A 12 -8.35 -12.14 -8.15
N VAL A 13 -8.41 -12.31 -6.83
CA VAL A 13 -9.07 -11.37 -5.93
C VAL A 13 -8.41 -9.99 -5.99
N VAL A 14 -7.07 -9.93 -5.94
CA VAL A 14 -6.32 -8.67 -6.07
C VAL A 14 -6.58 -8.01 -7.42
N ALA A 15 -6.53 -8.77 -8.52
CA ALA A 15 -6.78 -8.23 -9.86
C ALA A 15 -8.22 -7.69 -10.00
N VAL A 16 -9.20 -8.39 -9.44
CA VAL A 16 -10.61 -7.94 -9.43
C VAL A 16 -10.76 -6.67 -8.61
N ILE A 17 -10.18 -6.61 -7.40
CA ILE A 17 -10.23 -5.40 -6.56
C ILE A 17 -9.57 -4.23 -7.29
N SER A 18 -8.38 -4.41 -7.86
CA SER A 18 -7.70 -3.35 -8.62
C SER A 18 -8.50 -2.88 -9.83
N LEU A 19 -9.11 -3.81 -10.59
CA LEU A 19 -9.96 -3.47 -11.73
C LEU A 19 -11.21 -2.71 -11.29
N LEU A 20 -11.89 -3.17 -10.24
CA LEU A 20 -13.07 -2.50 -9.69
C LEU A 20 -12.72 -1.11 -9.13
N SER A 21 -11.56 -0.95 -8.48
CA SER A 21 -11.08 0.36 -8.02
C SER A 21 -10.78 1.29 -9.18
N ALA A 22 -10.16 0.80 -10.26
CA ALA A 22 -9.89 1.60 -11.45
C ALA A 22 -11.20 2.00 -12.17
N VAL A 23 -12.14 1.07 -12.31
CA VAL A 23 -13.46 1.35 -12.88
C VAL A 23 -14.23 2.32 -12.00
N TYR A 24 -14.23 2.15 -10.68
CA TYR A 24 -14.84 3.10 -9.75
C TYR A 24 -14.20 4.47 -9.87
N PHE A 25 -12.87 4.56 -9.96
CA PHE A 25 -12.17 5.83 -10.16
C PHE A 25 -12.62 6.50 -11.46
N VAL A 26 -12.65 5.77 -12.57
CA VAL A 26 -13.15 6.29 -13.85
C VAL A 26 -14.62 6.70 -13.74
N VAL A 27 -15.51 5.89 -13.16
CA VAL A 27 -16.94 6.17 -13.08
C VAL A 27 -17.26 7.31 -12.11
N ALA A 28 -16.57 7.39 -10.97
CA ALA A 28 -16.79 8.41 -9.96
C ALA A 28 -16.18 9.76 -10.35
N TYR A 29 -15.08 9.76 -11.10
CA TYR A 29 -14.31 10.96 -11.41
C TYR A 29 -14.32 11.37 -12.90
N ALA A 30 -14.73 10.52 -13.85
CA ALA A 30 -14.90 10.93 -15.26
C ALA A 30 -16.09 11.88 -15.51
N PRO A 31 -17.23 11.84 -14.77
CA PRO A 31 -18.28 12.83 -14.98
C PRO A 31 -18.02 14.07 -14.13
N ALA A 32 -17.25 15.03 -14.67
CA ALA A 32 -17.23 16.47 -14.33
C ALA A 32 -17.22 16.93 -12.85
N ARG A 33 -16.96 16.03 -11.89
CA ARG A 33 -16.94 16.31 -10.43
C ARG A 33 -15.55 16.10 -9.84
N LEU A 34 -14.53 16.36 -10.63
CA LEU A 34 -13.15 16.36 -10.17
C LEU A 34 -12.82 17.54 -9.27
N SER A 35 -13.70 18.54 -9.07
CA SER A 35 -13.46 19.61 -8.11
C SER A 35 -13.75 19.12 -6.69
N THR A 36 -12.72 18.61 -6.00
CA THR A 36 -12.71 18.55 -4.54
C THR A 36 -12.50 19.96 -4.03
N GLU A 37 -13.52 20.82 -4.04
CA GLU A 37 -13.35 22.26 -3.75
C GLU A 37 -12.96 22.55 -2.30
N PHE A 38 -13.05 21.56 -1.42
CA PHE A 38 -12.76 21.68 0.01
C PHE A 38 -12.00 20.44 0.50
N ASP A 39 -10.69 20.44 0.32
CA ASP A 39 -9.79 19.41 0.84
C ASP A 39 -8.53 20.09 1.42
N ASP A 40 -8.14 19.72 2.64
CA ASP A 40 -6.94 20.24 3.29
C ASP A 40 -5.67 19.84 2.53
N ALA A 41 -5.74 18.78 1.71
CA ALA A 41 -4.67 18.36 0.82
C ALA A 41 -4.29 19.40 -0.26
N TYR A 42 -5.10 20.45 -0.52
CA TYR A 42 -4.71 21.53 -1.44
C TYR A 42 -3.49 22.31 -0.97
N MET A 43 -3.15 22.23 0.31
CA MET A 43 -1.89 22.76 0.82
C MET A 43 -0.69 22.27 0.00
N TYR A 44 -0.69 21.00 -0.43
CA TYR A 44 0.40 20.42 -1.21
C TYR A 44 0.55 21.09 -2.58
N CYS A 45 -0.56 21.43 -3.23
CA CYS A 45 -0.53 22.14 -4.52
C CYS A 45 0.07 23.54 -4.39
N ARG A 46 -0.22 24.24 -3.30
CA ARG A 46 0.37 25.55 -3.01
C ARG A 46 1.88 25.45 -2.80
N TYR A 47 2.33 24.54 -1.95
CA TYR A 47 3.76 24.28 -1.73
C TYR A 47 4.48 23.90 -3.03
N ALA A 48 3.89 23.02 -3.83
CA ALA A 48 4.42 22.64 -5.14
C ALA A 48 4.52 23.84 -6.09
N SER A 49 3.51 24.72 -6.11
CA SER A 49 3.52 25.91 -6.97
C SER A 49 4.64 26.87 -6.60
N ASN A 50 4.81 27.14 -5.30
CA ASN A 50 5.87 28.00 -4.81
C ASN A 50 7.26 27.40 -5.07
N PHE A 51 7.40 26.09 -4.89
CA PHE A 51 8.65 25.40 -5.20
C PHE A 51 9.02 25.51 -6.67
N LEU A 52 8.07 25.23 -7.57
CA LEU A 52 8.27 25.32 -9.02
C LEU A 52 8.51 26.76 -9.50
N ALA A 53 8.03 27.76 -8.76
CA ALA A 53 8.30 29.18 -9.02
C ALA A 53 9.64 29.67 -8.42
N GLY A 54 10.42 28.80 -7.78
CA GLY A 54 11.75 29.12 -7.23
C GLY A 54 11.76 29.65 -5.79
N TYR A 55 10.61 29.69 -5.12
CA TYR A 55 10.49 30.16 -3.73
C TYR A 55 10.70 29.05 -2.69
N GLY A 56 11.15 27.86 -3.13
CA GLY A 56 11.27 26.67 -2.29
C GLY A 56 9.92 26.16 -1.76
N PHE A 57 9.97 25.21 -0.83
CA PHE A 57 8.76 24.72 -0.15
C PHE A 57 8.31 25.76 0.89
N SER A 58 7.58 26.77 0.43
CA SER A 58 7.05 27.86 1.24
C SER A 58 5.53 27.90 1.19
N TRP A 59 4.90 28.34 2.28
CA TRP A 59 3.45 28.61 2.30
C TRP A 59 3.13 29.94 1.61
N ASN A 60 3.85 30.99 2.00
CA ASN A 60 3.84 32.29 1.36
C ASN A 60 5.24 32.55 0.80
N ALA A 61 5.33 32.99 -0.46
CA ALA A 61 6.62 33.27 -1.10
C ALA A 61 7.45 34.32 -0.34
N ALA A 62 6.79 35.33 0.26
CA ALA A 62 7.44 36.40 1.00
C ALA A 62 8.02 35.96 2.36
N ASP A 63 7.46 34.93 2.97
CA ASP A 63 7.87 34.47 4.31
C ASP A 63 9.06 33.50 4.26
N GLY A 64 9.48 33.09 3.06
CA GLY A 64 10.53 32.11 2.85
C GLY A 64 10.08 30.65 3.07
N PRO A 65 11.01 29.68 2.98
CA PRO A 65 10.70 28.26 3.15
C PRO A 65 10.13 27.96 4.54
N ALA A 66 9.00 27.26 4.57
CA ALA A 66 8.31 26.89 5.80
C ALA A 66 7.76 25.47 5.64
N PHE A 67 8.00 24.61 6.63
CA PHE A 67 7.59 23.21 6.54
C PHE A 67 6.26 23.01 7.27
N GLY A 68 5.16 22.93 6.53
CA GLY A 68 3.83 22.61 7.07
C GLY A 68 3.28 21.26 6.60
N ALA A 69 3.92 20.61 5.62
CA ALA A 69 3.43 19.36 5.04
C ALA A 69 3.67 18.16 5.98
N THR A 70 2.62 17.39 6.25
CA THR A 70 2.70 16.18 7.09
C THR A 70 3.40 15.00 6.38
N SER A 71 3.45 15.01 5.04
CA SER A 71 4.11 13.98 4.25
C SER A 71 5.06 14.57 3.20
N PRO A 72 6.38 14.63 3.48
CA PRO A 72 7.38 15.14 2.54
C PRO A 72 7.41 14.35 1.21
N VAL A 73 7.23 13.03 1.28
CA VAL A 73 7.22 12.17 0.09
C VAL A 73 6.01 12.49 -0.78
N PHE A 74 4.83 12.66 -0.18
CA PHE A 74 3.64 13.02 -0.94
C PHE A 74 3.75 14.42 -1.56
N LEU A 75 4.32 15.38 -0.83
CA LEU A 75 4.63 16.71 -1.37
C LEU A 75 5.55 16.64 -2.60
N PHE A 76 6.60 15.81 -2.54
CA PHE A 76 7.48 15.60 -3.68
C PHE A 76 6.71 15.02 -4.88
N LEU A 77 5.88 14.01 -4.67
CA LEU A 77 5.06 13.41 -5.73
C LEU A 77 4.09 14.43 -6.36
N ILE A 78 3.41 15.25 -5.56
CA ILE A 78 2.55 16.33 -6.07
C ILE A 78 3.37 17.35 -6.88
N THR A 79 4.58 17.67 -6.43
CA THR A 79 5.48 18.60 -7.13
C THR A 79 5.88 18.04 -8.50
N VAL A 80 6.21 16.76 -8.59
CA VAL A 80 6.50 16.06 -9.85
C VAL A 80 5.25 15.99 -10.73
N SER A 81 4.10 15.61 -10.19
CA SER A 81 2.84 15.58 -10.96
C SER A 81 2.52 16.95 -11.57
N LYS A 82 2.71 18.03 -10.80
CA LYS A 82 2.44 19.39 -11.25
C LYS A 82 3.47 19.92 -12.27
N SER A 83 4.71 19.41 -12.25
CA SER A 83 5.71 19.77 -13.27
C SER A 83 5.48 19.03 -14.59
N LEU A 84 4.86 17.85 -14.55
CA LEU A 84 4.61 17.01 -15.73
C LEU A 84 3.25 17.29 -16.40
N PHE A 85 2.22 17.68 -15.63
CA PHE A 85 0.86 17.83 -16.14
C PHE A 85 0.31 19.25 -15.92
N THR A 86 -0.26 19.83 -16.97
CA THR A 86 -1.05 21.06 -16.92
C THR A 86 -2.51 20.72 -16.66
N ALA A 87 -2.81 20.24 -15.45
CA ALA A 87 -4.17 19.93 -15.01
C ALA A 87 -4.55 20.76 -13.78
N ASP A 88 -5.84 20.80 -13.48
CA ASP A 88 -6.35 21.46 -12.28
C ASP A 88 -5.81 20.76 -11.01
N ASN A 89 -5.72 21.52 -9.92
CA ASN A 89 -5.16 21.02 -8.67
C ASN A 89 -5.97 19.83 -8.12
N SER A 90 -7.28 19.84 -8.33
CA SER A 90 -8.20 18.81 -7.87
C SER A 90 -7.94 17.46 -8.54
N PHE A 91 -7.73 17.48 -9.85
CA PHE A 91 -7.35 16.33 -10.65
C PHE A 91 -5.96 15.84 -10.26
N LEU A 92 -4.97 16.73 -10.14
CA LEU A 92 -3.62 16.36 -9.76
C LEU A 92 -3.57 15.67 -8.39
N LEU A 93 -4.33 16.19 -7.41
CA LEU A 93 -4.48 15.59 -6.09
C LEU A 93 -5.13 14.22 -6.18
N SER A 94 -6.30 14.13 -6.82
CA SER A 94 -7.06 12.89 -6.95
C SER A 94 -6.23 11.79 -7.64
N PHE A 95 -5.57 12.14 -8.75
CA PHE A 95 -4.70 11.24 -9.49
C PHE A 95 -3.51 10.76 -8.67
N THR A 96 -2.82 11.68 -7.98
CA THR A 96 -1.64 11.34 -7.18
C THR A 96 -2.02 10.50 -5.95
N SER A 97 -3.10 10.86 -5.26
CA SER A 97 -3.65 10.10 -4.12
C SER A 97 -4.07 8.70 -4.52
N PHE A 98 -4.81 8.56 -5.63
CA PHE A 98 -5.24 7.25 -6.12
C PHE A 98 -4.06 6.38 -6.54
N SER A 99 -3.10 6.94 -7.28
CA SER A 99 -1.91 6.22 -7.75
C SER A 99 -1.03 5.76 -6.58
N THR A 100 -0.81 6.63 -5.59
CA THR A 100 -0.04 6.29 -4.39
C THR A 100 -0.75 5.27 -3.50
N GLY A 101 -2.08 5.38 -3.36
CA GLY A 101 -2.90 4.40 -2.66
C GLY A 101 -2.83 3.01 -3.27
N LEU A 102 -2.98 2.92 -4.61
CA LEU A 102 -2.85 1.64 -5.33
C LEU A 102 -1.44 1.05 -5.20
N LEU A 103 -0.40 1.87 -5.32
CA LEU A 103 0.97 1.43 -5.13
C LEU A 103 1.20 0.90 -3.69
N GLY A 104 0.70 1.62 -2.69
CA GLY A 104 0.77 1.21 -1.29
C GLY A 104 0.09 -0.14 -1.05
N LEU A 105 -1.11 -0.34 -1.60
CA LEU A 105 -1.81 -1.63 -1.55
C LEU A 105 -1.00 -2.75 -2.22
N ALA A 106 -0.43 -2.51 -3.40
CA ALA A 106 0.39 -3.50 -4.09
C ALA A 106 1.63 -3.89 -3.27
N VAL A 107 2.29 -2.91 -2.65
CA VAL A 107 3.44 -3.13 -1.77
C VAL A 107 3.04 -3.95 -0.54
N LEU A 108 1.92 -3.63 0.12
CA LEU A 108 1.43 -4.36 1.28
C LEU A 108 1.10 -5.82 0.93
N VAL A 109 0.42 -6.07 -0.19
CA VAL A 109 0.11 -7.42 -0.67
C VAL A 109 1.40 -8.21 -0.95
N PHE A 110 2.36 -7.59 -1.64
CA PHE A 110 3.63 -8.23 -1.95
C PHE A 110 4.45 -8.54 -0.69
N ALA A 111 4.54 -7.59 0.24
CA ALA A 111 5.21 -7.76 1.51
C ALA A 111 4.56 -8.88 2.34
N GLY A 112 3.23 -8.90 2.43
CA GLY A 112 2.46 -9.96 3.10
C GLY A 112 2.72 -11.33 2.48
N TYR A 113 2.74 -11.43 1.15
CA TYR A 113 3.07 -12.68 0.44
C TYR A 113 4.49 -13.17 0.75
N LYS A 114 5.49 -12.28 0.70
CA LYS A 114 6.88 -12.62 0.99
C LYS A 114 7.06 -13.05 2.44
N PHE A 115 6.47 -12.31 3.37
CA PHE A 115 6.51 -12.62 4.80
C PHE A 115 5.85 -13.97 5.11
N GLY A 116 4.65 -14.22 4.57
CA GLY A 116 3.98 -15.52 4.71
C GLY A 116 4.80 -16.69 4.16
N LYS A 117 5.47 -16.51 3.01
CA LYS A 117 6.36 -17.52 2.43
C LYS A 117 7.60 -17.78 3.30
N LEU A 118 8.19 -16.75 3.89
CA LEU A 118 9.34 -16.87 4.79
C LEU A 118 8.98 -17.58 6.10
N LEU A 119 7.86 -17.19 6.73
CA LEU A 119 7.33 -17.88 7.90
C LEU A 119 7.03 -19.35 7.61
N SER A 120 6.38 -19.62 6.47
CA SER A 120 6.06 -20.98 6.03
C SER A 120 7.33 -21.84 5.87
N LYS A 121 8.38 -21.32 5.21
CA LYS A 121 9.64 -22.06 5.03
C LYS A 121 10.36 -22.35 6.35
N LYS A 122 10.33 -21.41 7.30
CA LYS A 122 11.17 -21.48 8.50
C LYS A 122 10.50 -22.24 9.65
N HIS A 123 9.17 -22.18 9.78
CA HIS A 123 8.44 -22.70 10.95
C HIS A 123 7.64 -23.99 10.68
N LEU A 124 7.21 -24.28 9.44
CA LEU A 124 6.56 -25.57 9.17
C LEU A 124 7.45 -26.80 9.42
N PRO A 125 8.76 -26.80 9.10
CA PRO A 125 9.62 -27.94 9.39
C PRO A 125 9.79 -28.14 10.90
N LEU A 126 10.03 -27.06 11.65
CA LEU A 126 10.17 -27.09 13.11
C LEU A 126 8.93 -27.63 13.82
N LEU A 127 7.73 -27.23 13.39
CA LEU A 127 6.48 -27.74 13.95
C LEU A 127 6.25 -29.22 13.56
N SER A 128 6.57 -29.60 12.33
CA SER A 128 6.49 -31.00 11.88
C SER A 128 7.41 -31.91 12.70
N ASP A 129 8.67 -31.51 12.89
CA ASP A 129 9.66 -32.29 13.63
C ASP A 129 9.30 -32.39 15.12
N THR A 130 8.76 -31.30 15.69
CA THR A 130 8.30 -31.28 17.08
C THR A 130 7.10 -32.22 17.27
N ILE A 131 6.11 -32.19 16.38
CA ILE A 131 4.93 -33.07 16.44
C ILE A 131 5.35 -34.54 16.31
N HIS A 132 6.21 -34.88 15.34
CA HIS A 132 6.71 -36.25 15.19
C HIS A 132 7.49 -36.73 16.43
N SER A 133 8.29 -35.86 17.06
CA SER A 133 9.03 -36.20 18.28
C SER A 133 8.11 -36.44 19.50
N LEU A 134 6.98 -35.73 19.58
CA LEU A 134 6.00 -35.86 20.65
C LEU A 134 5.17 -37.13 20.50
N GLU A 135 4.71 -37.45 19.28
CA GLU A 135 3.99 -38.71 18.99
C GLU A 135 4.87 -39.93 19.26
N TRP A 136 6.15 -39.88 18.86
CA TRP A 136 7.10 -40.96 19.12
C TRP A 136 7.31 -41.17 20.63
N LYS A 137 7.50 -40.11 21.41
CA LYS A 137 7.61 -40.20 22.88
C LYS A 137 6.34 -40.75 23.53
N GLN A 138 5.16 -40.40 23.05
CA GLN A 138 3.90 -40.96 23.55
C GLN A 138 3.78 -42.45 23.23
N HIS A 139 4.15 -42.88 22.03
CA HIS A 139 4.12 -44.29 21.63
C HIS A 139 4.98 -45.17 22.54
N TRP A 140 6.20 -44.75 22.87
CA TRP A 140 7.09 -45.48 23.78
C TRP A 140 6.60 -45.52 25.23
N ARG A 141 5.99 -44.44 25.72
CA ARG A 141 5.38 -44.43 27.07
C ARG A 141 4.24 -45.44 27.20
N PHE A 142 3.45 -45.64 26.14
CA PHE A 142 2.39 -46.65 26.14
C PHE A 142 2.93 -48.09 26.15
N LEU A 143 4.06 -48.34 25.48
CA LEU A 143 4.69 -49.66 25.47
C LEU A 143 5.35 -50.01 26.81
N GLN A 144 5.92 -49.02 27.52
CA GLN A 144 6.54 -49.23 28.84
C GLN A 144 5.54 -49.49 29.97
N MET A 145 4.26 -49.11 29.83
CA MET A 145 3.22 -49.39 30.85
C MET A 145 2.53 -50.74 30.65
N ARG A 146 2.85 -51.48 29.59
CA ARG A 146 2.26 -52.81 29.28
C ARG A 146 3.12 -53.99 29.73
N TYR A 147 4.28 -53.73 30.34
CA TYR A 147 5.17 -54.71 30.95
C TYR A 147 5.48 -54.29 32.39
#